data_AF-A0A6B3CEQ3-F1
#
_entry.id   AF-A0A6B3CEQ3-F1
#
_cell.length_a   1.000
_cell.length_b   1.000
_cell.length_c   1.000
_cell.angle_alpha   90.00
_cell.angle_beta   90.00
_cell.angle_gamma   90.00
#
_symmetry.space_group_name_H-M   'P 1'
#
loop_
_entity.id
_entity.type
_entity.pdbx_description
1 polymer ?
#
loop_
_entity_poly.entity_id
_entity_poly.type
_entity_poly.pdbx_seq_one_letter_code
_entity_poly.pdbx_strand_id
1 'polypeptide(L)' 'MTEKVGVLGKKTSRRTDVERIVETPLPTVYGKFRAYGYLDHERGDEQVALVHGDLEAE' A
#
# COMPACT_ATOMS: atom_id res chain seq x y z
N MET A 1 -7.08 28.67 37.96
CA MET A 1 -8.35 28.69 37.23
C MET A 1 -8.06 28.23 35.82
N THR A 2 -8.91 27.33 35.32
CA THR A 2 -8.93 26.60 34.04
C THR A 2 -8.82 27.55 32.83
N GLU A 3 -8.38 27.16 31.62
CA GLU A 3 -9.08 26.23 30.70
C GLU A 3 -8.16 25.46 29.74
N LYS A 4 -8.66 24.27 29.31
CA LYS A 4 -8.07 23.38 28.30
C LYS A 4 -8.84 23.51 26.98
N VAL A 5 -8.15 23.64 25.85
CA VAL A 5 -8.61 23.24 24.50
C VAL A 5 -7.35 22.84 23.72
N GLY A 6 -7.01 21.56 23.55
CA GLY A 6 -7.66 20.68 22.59
C GLY A 6 -6.87 20.66 21.27
N VAL A 7 -5.61 20.20 21.28
CA VAL A 7 -4.89 19.94 20.01
C VAL A 7 -5.36 18.61 19.47
N LEU A 8 -6.39 18.71 18.62
CA LEU A 8 -6.83 17.67 17.70
C LEU A 8 -5.70 17.43 16.67
N GLY A 9 -4.65 16.74 17.10
CA GLY A 9 -3.62 16.24 16.19
C GLY A 9 -4.25 15.19 15.29
N LYS A 10 -4.80 15.63 14.15
CA LYS A 10 -5.22 14.78 13.04
C LYS A 10 -4.23 13.62 12.95
N LYS A 11 -4.71 12.38 13.01
CA LYS A 11 -3.98 11.24 12.45
C LYS A 11 -3.54 11.71 11.07
N THR A 12 -2.27 12.05 10.92
CA THR A 12 -1.68 12.28 9.61
C THR A 12 -1.87 10.94 8.93
N SER A 13 -2.89 10.83 8.08
CA SER A 13 -2.87 9.82 7.03
C SER A 13 -1.58 10.13 6.31
N ARG A 14 -0.51 9.42 6.66
CA ARG A 14 0.75 9.54 5.94
C ARG A 14 0.36 9.08 4.54
N ARG A 15 0.10 10.03 3.65
CA ARG A 15 0.00 9.77 2.22
C ARG A 15 1.41 9.37 1.86
N THR A 16 1.69 8.08 1.96
CA THR A 16 2.91 7.51 1.45
C THR A 16 2.82 7.67 -0.06
N ASP A 17 3.79 8.35 -0.66
CA ASP A 17 3.87 8.56 -2.10
C ASP A 17 4.30 7.25 -2.78
N VAL A 18 3.40 6.26 -2.72
CA VAL A 18 3.61 4.90 -3.19
C VAL A 18 2.81 4.71 -4.46
N GLU A 19 3.51 4.45 -5.55
CA GLU A 19 2.91 4.28 -6.88
C GLU A 19 2.96 2.82 -7.31
N ARG A 20 1.87 2.30 -7.88
CA ARG A 20 1.88 1.01 -8.57
C ARG A 20 2.52 1.20 -9.94
N ILE A 21 3.71 0.64 -10.11
CA ILE A 21 4.50 0.80 -11.34
C ILE A 21 4.50 -0.45 -12.23
N VAL A 22 4.11 -1.60 -11.69
CA VAL A 22 4.11 -2.89 -12.41
C VAL A 22 2.88 -3.72 -12.04
N GLU A 23 2.30 -4.37 -13.05
CA GLU A 23 1.36 -5.48 -12.89
C GLU A 23 1.78 -6.61 -13.83
N THR A 24 1.96 -7.83 -13.31
CA THR A 24 2.40 -8.97 -14.12
C THR A 24 1.91 -10.30 -13.56
N PRO A 25 1.57 -11.29 -14.40
CA PRO A 25 1.35 -12.65 -13.93
C PRO A 25 2.65 -13.26 -13.37
N LEU A 26 2.57 -13.86 -12.18
CA LEU A 26 3.67 -14.58 -11.55
C LEU A 26 3.28 -16.05 -11.33
N PRO A 27 3.65 -16.95 -12.26
CA PRO A 27 3.46 -18.39 -12.06
C PRO A 27 4.47 -18.90 -11.03
N THR A 28 3.97 -19.60 -10.01
CA THR A 28 4.80 -20.19 -8.95
C THR A 28 4.44 -21.66 -8.77
N VAL A 29 5.26 -22.40 -8.03
CA VAL A 29 4.94 -23.79 -7.62
C VAL A 29 3.70 -23.87 -6.73
N TYR A 30 3.28 -22.75 -6.12
CA TYR A 30 2.10 -22.64 -5.27
C TYR A 30 0.84 -22.20 -6.02
N GLY A 31 0.93 -22.06 -7.35
CA GLY A 31 -0.16 -21.62 -8.20
C GLY A 31 0.11 -20.26 -8.86
N LYS A 32 -0.96 -19.68 -9.39
CA LYS A 32 -0.91 -18.45 -10.19
C LYS A 32 -1.17 -17.24 -9.30
N PHE A 33 -0.25 -16.28 -9.31
CA PHE A 33 -0.42 -14.99 -8.66
C PHE A 33 -0.40 -13.87 -9.70
N ARG A 34 -0.99 -12.72 -9.36
CA ARG A 34 -0.64 -11.44 -9.96
C ARG A 34 0.34 -10.76 -9.02
N ALA A 35 1.49 -10.35 -9.54
CA ALA A 35 2.44 -9.53 -8.82
C ALA A 35 2.20 -8.06 -9.15
N TYR A 36 1.99 -7.26 -8.11
CA TYR A 36 1.90 -5.80 -8.19
C TYR A 36 3.17 -5.19 -7.60
N GLY A 37 3.94 -4.50 -8.43
CA GLY A 37 5.12 -3.77 -7.99
C GLY A 37 4.77 -2.34 -7.60
N TYR A 38 5.31 -1.90 -6.47
CA TYR A 38 5.11 -0.57 -5.91
C TYR A 38 6.45 0.10 -5.63
N LEU A 39 6.57 1.37 -5.97
CA LEU A 39 7.71 2.22 -5.63
C LEU A 39 7.28 3.25 -4.60
N ASP A 40 7.97 3.30 -3.46
CA ASP A 40 7.88 4.42 -2.51
C ASP A 40 8.79 5.55 -2.99
N HIS A 41 8.23 6.66 -3.47
CA HIS A 41 9.01 7.81 -3.97
C HIS A 41 9.69 8.63 -2.85
N GLU A 42 9.27 8.48 -1.59
CA GLU A 42 9.96 9.11 -0.45
C GLU A 42 11.24 8.34 -0.09
N ARG A 43 11.19 7.01 -0.14
CA ARG A 43 12.26 6.13 0.35
C ARG A 43 13.11 5.49 -0.75
N GLY A 44 12.57 5.38 -1.96
CA GLY A 44 13.13 4.59 -3.06
C GLY A 44 12.94 3.08 -2.90
N ASP A 45 12.17 2.64 -1.92
CA ASP A 45 11.95 1.21 -1.66
C ASP A 45 10.98 0.61 -2.69
N GLU A 46 11.37 -0.53 -3.26
CA GLU A 46 10.51 -1.34 -4.12
C GLU A 46 9.82 -2.44 -3.30
N GLN A 47 8.50 -2.56 -3.47
CA GLN A 47 7.66 -3.50 -2.75
C GLN A 47 6.86 -4.34 -3.76
N VAL A 48 6.58 -5.60 -3.42
CA VAL A 48 5.79 -6.49 -4.28
C VAL A 48 4.64 -7.10 -3.48
N ALA A 49 3.42 -6.93 -3.97
CA ALA A 49 2.24 -7.64 -3.47
C ALA A 49 1.92 -8.84 -4.38
N LEU A 50 1.81 -10.03 -3.78
CA LEU A 50 1.39 -11.25 -4.46
C LEU A 50 -0.09 -11.48 -4.19
N VAL A 51 -0.91 -11.40 -5.23
CA VAL A 51 -2.37 -11.50 -5.14
C VAL A 51 -2.83 -12.77 -5.81
N HIS A 52 -3.63 -13.56 -5.10
CA HIS A 52 -4.31 -14.74 -5.63
C HIS A 52 -5.82 -14.51 -5.61
N GLY A 53 -6.51 -14.84 -6.71
CA GLY A 53 -7.94 -14.62 -6.87
C GLY A 53 -8.28 -13.30 -7.56
N ASP A 54 -9.52 -12.85 -7.38
CA ASP A 54 -10.02 -11.56 -7.85
C ASP A 54 -10.31 -10.66 -6.64
N LEU A 55 -9.81 -9.43 -6.67
CA LEU A 55 -10.01 -8.45 -5.60
C LEU A 55 -11.29 -7.63 -5.79
N GLU A 56 -11.91 -7.70 -6.97
CA GLU A 56 -13.15 -6.97 -7.30
C GLU A 56 -14.40 -7.82 -7.10
N ALA A 57 -14.25 -9.09 -6.73
CA ALA A 57 -15.37 -9.97 -6.40
C ALA A 57 -15.78 -9.75 -4.92
N GLU A 58 -16.92 -9.07 -4.72
CA GLU A 58 -17.59 -8.88 -3.41
C GLU A 58 -18.17 -10.18 -2.85
#